data_AF-E5WY20-F1
#
_entry.id   AF-E5WY20-F1
#
_cell.length_a   1.000
_cell.length_b   1.000
_cell.length_c   1.000
_cell.angle_alpha   90.00
_cell.angle_beta   90.00
_cell.angle_gamma   90.00
#
_symmetry.space_group_name_H-M   'P 1'
#
loop_
_entity.id
_entity.type
_entity.pdbx_description
1 polymer ?
#
loop_
_entity_poly.entity_id
_entity_poly.type
_entity_poly.pdbx_seq_one_letter_code
_entity_poly.pdbx_strand_id
1 'polypeptide(L)'
;MQSQEIYTTKNIPKVHLQDKTRYVCNPAGILSVSACGEIDRMLYALEQQTGIETVVAVVPSIGNEDCFEFSHQLLNEWGVGKKRQE
;
A
#
# COMPACT_ATOMS: atom_id res chain seq x y z
N MET A 1 -18.03 -12.20 17.71
CA MET A 1 -18.03 -11.09 16.73
C MET A 1 -16.56 -10.74 16.54
N GLN A 2 -15.99 -11.03 15.36
CA GLN A 2 -14.62 -10.58 15.10
C GLN A 2 -14.71 -9.07 14.88
N SER A 3 -14.14 -8.29 15.79
CA SER A 3 -14.03 -6.84 15.61
C SER A 3 -13.12 -6.60 14.41
N GLN A 4 -13.69 -6.12 13.32
CA GLN A 4 -12.92 -5.78 12.13
C GLN A 4 -12.08 -4.55 12.48
N GLU A 5 -10.75 -4.70 12.46
CA GLU A 5 -9.87 -3.57 12.70
C GLU A 5 -10.06 -2.54 11.58
N ILE A 6 -10.38 -1.31 11.97
CA ILE A 6 -10.58 -0.21 11.04
C ILE A 6 -9.23 0.42 10.73
N TYR A 7 -8.86 0.38 9.46
CA TYR A 7 -7.63 0.99 8.99
C TYR A 7 -7.89 2.43 8.55
N THR A 8 -6.98 3.31 8.95
CA THR A 8 -6.91 4.73 8.60
C THR A 8 -5.58 4.99 7.91
N THR A 9 -5.48 6.05 7.12
CA THR A 9 -4.22 6.44 6.45
C THR A 9 -3.01 6.54 7.39
N LYS A 10 -3.26 6.86 8.67
CA LYS A 10 -2.26 6.97 9.73
C LYS A 10 -1.82 5.64 10.35
N ASN A 11 -2.69 4.62 10.37
CA ASN A 11 -2.39 3.34 11.01
C ASN A 11 -1.91 2.26 10.04
N ILE A 12 -2.14 2.44 8.73
CA ILE A 12 -1.64 1.49 7.74
C ILE A 12 -0.10 1.54 7.74
N PRO A 13 0.58 0.38 7.88
CA PRO A 13 2.03 0.34 7.87
C PRO A 13 2.58 0.79 6.53
N LYS A 14 3.50 1.77 6.56
CA LYS A 14 4.14 2.35 5.38
C LYS A 14 5.32 1.48 4.91
N VAL A 15 5.03 0.25 4.50
CA VAL A 15 6.05 -0.76 4.16
C VAL A 15 7.00 -0.28 3.06
N HIS A 16 6.48 0.43 2.06
CA HIS A 16 7.26 0.94 0.94
C HIS A 16 8.25 2.05 1.32
N LEU A 17 7.94 2.82 2.37
CA LEU A 17 8.88 3.83 2.91
C LEU A 17 10.01 3.19 3.72
N GLN A 18 9.75 2.03 4.33
CA GLN A 18 10.74 1.30 5.12
C GLN A 18 11.63 0.43 4.21
N ASP A 19 11.05 -0.15 3.17
CA ASP A 19 11.72 -1.00 2.20
C ASP A 19 11.15 -0.75 0.81
N LYS A 20 11.98 -0.17 -0.08
CA LYS A 20 11.59 0.16 -1.46
C LYS A 20 11.22 -1.07 -2.29
N THR A 21 11.61 -2.27 -1.85
CA THR A 21 11.29 -3.52 -2.54
C THR A 21 9.96 -4.13 -2.10
N ARG A 22 9.31 -3.52 -1.09
CA ARG A 22 8.01 -3.96 -0.56
C ARG A 22 6.92 -2.99 -0.95
N TYR A 23 6.01 -3.45 -1.79
CA TYR A 23 4.92 -2.68 -2.36
C TYR A 23 3.58 -3.04 -1.72
N VAL A 24 3.43 -4.28 -1.27
CA VAL A 24 2.20 -4.79 -0.66
C VAL A 24 2.20 -4.61 0.86
N CYS A 25 1.26 -3.80 1.34
CA CYS A 25 0.90 -3.67 2.74
C CYS A 25 -0.31 -4.56 3.05
N ASN A 26 -0.09 -5.66 3.78
CA ASN A 26 -1.14 -6.63 4.12
C ASN A 26 -1.10 -6.96 5.63
N PRO A 27 -1.45 -6.00 6.52
CA PRO A 27 -1.32 -6.16 7.96
C PRO A 27 -2.23 -7.25 8.54
N ALA A 28 -3.39 -7.46 7.95
CA ALA A 28 -4.36 -8.47 8.38
C ALA A 28 -4.10 -9.87 7.80
N GLY A 29 -3.07 -10.05 6.95
CA GLY A 29 -2.76 -11.34 6.35
C GLY A 29 -3.85 -11.89 5.44
N ILE A 30 -4.61 -11.00 4.77
CA ILE A 30 -5.71 -11.36 3.86
C ILE A 30 -5.17 -12.11 2.64
N LEU A 31 -4.06 -11.62 2.08
CA LEU A 31 -3.28 -12.33 1.06
C LEU A 31 -2.26 -13.27 1.72
N SER A 32 -1.97 -14.39 1.06
CA SER A 32 -0.88 -15.27 1.48
C SER A 32 0.48 -14.60 1.24
N VAL A 33 1.51 -15.03 1.98
CA VAL A 33 2.89 -14.53 1.82
C VAL A 33 3.39 -14.73 0.39
N SER A 34 3.03 -15.85 -0.25
CA SER A 34 3.37 -16.12 -1.65
C SER A 34 2.74 -15.09 -2.60
N ALA A 35 1.44 -14.79 -2.43
CA ALA A 35 0.75 -13.79 -3.25
C ALA A 35 1.33 -12.39 -3.05
N CYS A 36 1.65 -12.00 -1.81
CA CYS A 36 2.35 -10.73 -1.54
C CYS A 36 3.70 -10.67 -2.29
N GLY A 37 4.49 -11.74 -2.22
CA GLY A 37 5.80 -11.80 -2.90
C GLY A 37 5.70 -11.77 -4.43
N GLU A 38 4.66 -12.37 -5.01
CA GLU A 38 4.41 -12.28 -6.46
C GLU A 38 4.06 -10.86 -6.89
N ILE A 39 3.16 -10.20 -6.16
CA ILE A 39 2.77 -8.81 -6.46
C ILE A 39 3.96 -7.86 -6.28
N ASP A 40 4.73 -8.00 -5.19
CA ASP A 40 5.94 -7.21 -4.96
C ASP A 40 6.92 -7.33 -6.15
N ARG A 41 7.15 -8.55 -6.66
CA ARG A 41 8.01 -8.77 -7.83
C ARG A 41 7.46 -8.14 -9.11
N MET A 42 6.15 -8.25 -9.34
CA MET A 42 5.50 -7.65 -10.51
C MET A 42 5.60 -6.13 -10.48
N LEU A 43 5.32 -5.51 -9.33
CA LEU A 43 5.40 -4.07 -9.15
C LEU A 43 6.83 -3.56 -9.21
N TYR A 44 7.79 -4.29 -8.64
CA TYR A 44 9.21 -4.01 -8.79
C TYR A 44 9.67 -4.00 -10.26
N ALA A 45 9.25 -5.02 -11.04
CA ALA A 45 9.57 -5.08 -12.45
C ALA A 45 8.90 -3.93 -13.25
N LEU A 46 7.70 -3.53 -12.86
CA LEU A 46 6.95 -2.45 -13.49
C LEU A 46 7.58 -1.07 -13.20
N GLU A 47 7.99 -0.83 -11.95
CA GLU A 47 8.74 0.38 -11.58
C GLU A 47 10.06 0.46 -12.35
N GLN A 48 10.83 -0.63 -12.47
CA GLN A 48 12.08 -0.61 -13.25
C GLN A 48 11.86 -0.37 -14.74
N GLN A 49 10.75 -0.84 -15.31
CA GLN A 49 10.47 -0.67 -16.75
C GLN A 49 9.91 0.70 -17.10
N THR A 50 9.12 1.29 -16.20
CA THR A 50 8.32 2.49 -16.52
C THR A 50 8.62 3.69 -15.62
N GLY A 51 9.29 3.49 -14.50
CA GLY A 51 9.59 4.51 -13.49
C GLY A 51 8.38 4.87 -12.61
N ILE A 52 7.27 4.13 -12.68
CA ILE A 52 6.10 4.42 -11.86
C ILE A 52 6.33 4.01 -10.40
N GLU A 53 5.94 4.86 -9.47
CA GLU A 53 5.86 4.52 -8.05
C GLU A 53 4.44 4.05 -7.77
N THR A 54 4.27 2.80 -7.31
CA THR A 54 2.96 2.18 -7.05
C THR A 54 2.99 1.49 -5.71
N VAL A 55 1.88 1.47 -4.97
CA VAL A 55 1.76 0.70 -3.71
C VAL A 55 0.41 0.01 -3.64
N VAL A 56 0.34 -1.12 -2.93
CA VAL A 56 -0.90 -1.89 -2.77
C VAL A 56 -1.17 -2.06 -1.28
N ALA A 57 -2.31 -1.57 -0.80
CA ALA A 57 -2.76 -1.77 0.57
C ALA A 57 -3.96 -2.72 0.60
N VAL A 58 -3.87 -3.77 1.40
CA VAL A 58 -4.89 -4.79 1.60
C VAL A 58 -5.30 -4.77 3.05
N VAL A 59 -6.48 -4.18 3.31
CA VAL A 59 -7.03 -4.02 4.65
C VAL A 59 -8.45 -4.56 4.69
N PRO A 60 -8.88 -5.13 5.83
CA PRO A 60 -10.21 -5.72 5.95
C PRO A 60 -11.30 -4.65 5.93
N SER A 61 -11.06 -3.46 6.50
CA SER A 61 -12.02 -2.37 6.52
C SER A 61 -11.32 -1.02 6.61
N ILE A 62 -11.89 -0.02 5.95
CA ILE A 62 -11.57 1.41 6.11
C ILE A 62 -12.67 2.15 6.89
N GLY A 63 -13.54 1.40 7.58
CA GLY A 63 -14.70 1.94 8.26
C GLY A 63 -15.76 2.44 7.28
N ASN A 64 -16.15 3.70 7.42
CA ASN A 64 -17.12 4.40 6.58
C ASN A 64 -16.46 5.31 5.53
N GLU A 65 -15.14 5.25 5.37
CA GLU A 65 -14.45 6.03 4.35
C GLU A 65 -14.74 5.50 2.94
N ASP A 66 -14.69 6.40 1.97
CA ASP A 66 -14.75 6.04 0.57
C ASP A 66 -13.39 5.53 0.09
N CYS A 67 -13.37 4.43 -0.66
CA CYS A 67 -12.13 3.78 -1.11
C CYS A 67 -11.25 4.70 -1.97
N PHE A 68 -11.84 5.58 -2.79
CA PHE A 68 -11.10 6.49 -3.65
C PHE A 68 -10.46 7.60 -2.82
N GLU A 69 -11.23 8.26 -1.95
CA GLU A 69 -10.71 9.30 -1.06
C GLU A 69 -9.65 8.74 -0.11
N PHE A 70 -9.90 7.56 0.44
CA PHE A 70 -8.94 6.85 1.28
C PHE A 70 -7.61 6.61 0.56
N SER A 71 -7.67 6.08 -0.66
CA SER A 71 -6.48 5.80 -1.47
C SER A 71 -5.74 7.08 -1.80
N HIS A 72 -6.46 8.15 -2.14
CA HIS A 72 -5.86 9.44 -2.46
C HIS A 72 -5.16 10.07 -1.24
N GLN A 73 -5.79 10.04 -0.06
CA GLN A 73 -5.17 10.49 1.18
C GLN A 73 -3.96 9.63 1.56
N LEU A 74 -4.07 8.30 1.43
CA LEU A 74 -2.99 7.36 1.73
C LEU A 74 -1.75 7.64 0.87
N LEU A 75 -1.93 7.75 -0.45
CA LEU A 75 -0.83 8.02 -1.38
C LEU A 75 -0.18 9.38 -1.11
N ASN A 76 -0.98 10.40 -0.79
CA ASN A 76 -0.48 11.72 -0.40
C ASN A 76 0.35 11.68 0.89
N GLU A 77 -0.08 10.91 1.90
CA GLU A 77 0.66 10.71 3.15
C GLU A 77 1.92 9.86 3.00
N TRP A 78 1.98 9.03 1.96
CA TRP A 78 3.14 8.20 1.65
C TRP A 78 4.12 8.92 0.71
N GLY A 79 3.71 10.04 0.11
CA GLY A 79 4.55 10.81 -0.80
C GLY A 79 4.80 10.14 -2.15
N VAL A 80 4.04 9.09 -2.48
CA VAL A 80 4.08 8.39 -3.76
C VAL A 80 3.63 9.36 -4.86
N GLY A 81 4.46 9.55 -5.89
CA GLY A 81 4.14 10.47 -7.00
C GLY A 81 4.45 11.94 -6.74
N LYS A 82 5.06 12.31 -5.60
CA LYS A 82 5.67 13.64 -5.47
C LYS A 82 6.98 13.64 -6.26
N LYS A 83 7.11 14.59 -7.20
CA LYS A 83 8.42 14.92 -7.77
C LYS A 83 9.39 15.10 -6.61
N ARG A 84 10.43 14.26 -6.53
CA ARG A 84 11.65 14.60 -5.79
C ARG A 84 12.02 16.02 -6.24
N GLN A 85 11.88 17.00 -5.34
CA GLN A 85 12.56 18.26 -5.55
C GLN A 85 14.05 17.92 -5.41
N GLU A 86 14.78 18.18 -6.49
CA GLU A 86 16.22 17.97 -6.64
C GLU A 86 17.03 18.62 -5.51
#